data_AF-B7QAD2-F1
#
_entry.id   AF-B7QAD2-F1
#
_cell.length_a   1.000
_cell.length_b   1.000
_cell.length_c   1.000
_cell.angle_alpha   90.00
_cell.angle_beta   90.00
_cell.angle_gamma   90.00
#
_symmetry.space_group_name_H-M   'P 1'
#
loop_
_entity.id
_entity.type
_entity.pdbx_description
1 polymer ?
#
loop_
_entity_poly.entity_id
_entity_poly.type
_entity_poly.pdbx_seq_one_letter_code
_entity_poly.pdbx_strand_id
1 'polypeptide(L)'
;MCIVILALVTTSSHASFANGSALISDMPNWSRMIDVREHSESLLGNEDAPWENCTLLLVTIANVTSVFERCALMRARPFTMCESCVNEYGVAVRIFDQLQKNLTDPTMKLCKDEFFSSAKFSVVYKTIVHIRDLWQSASCDGCFEKQLSSDGGYMVSNDTIIFNRKLHEMNECVNRSESESKNRTNLCIICDGPYRDLNRFYNGLMR
;
A
#
# COMPACT_ATOMS: atom_id res chain seq x y z
N MET A 1 9.68 6.10 5.75
CA MET A 1 8.45 6.89 5.91
C MET A 1 8.43 7.89 4.78
N CYS A 2 7.47 7.76 3.86
CA CYS A 2 7.42 8.57 2.65
C CYS A 2 6.96 10.01 2.91
N ILE A 3 7.41 10.90 2.01
CA ILE A 3 7.54 12.35 2.12
C ILE A 3 6.24 13.12 2.43
N VAL A 4 5.08 12.48 2.59
CA VAL A 4 3.78 13.18 2.77
C VAL A 4 3.04 12.83 4.07
N ILE A 5 3.61 12.02 4.98
CA ILE A 5 2.97 11.73 6.28
C ILE A 5 3.83 12.17 7.47
N LEU A 6 4.09 13.47 7.57
CA LEU A 6 4.44 14.10 8.86
C LEU A 6 3.40 15.13 9.33
N ALA A 7 2.30 15.31 8.61
CA ALA A 7 1.26 16.28 8.99
C ALA A 7 0.29 15.80 10.09
N LEU A 8 0.45 14.61 10.68
CA LEU A 8 -0.48 14.11 11.71
C LEU A 8 0.22 13.48 12.91
N VAL A 9 1.03 14.29 13.60
CA VAL A 9 1.22 14.13 15.05
C VAL A 9 0.76 15.39 15.77
N THR A 10 -0.44 15.88 15.45
CA THR A 10 -1.23 16.72 16.37
C THR A 10 -2.72 16.45 16.13
N THR A 11 -3.44 16.30 17.24
CA THR A 11 -4.90 16.05 17.37
C THR A 11 -5.36 14.61 17.09
N SER A 12 -5.43 13.84 18.18
CA SER A 12 -6.40 12.77 18.34
C SER A 12 -7.82 13.35 18.24
N SER A 13 -8.33 13.46 17.02
CA SER A 13 -9.74 13.73 16.79
C SER A 13 -10.46 12.38 16.78
N HIS A 14 -11.19 12.09 17.85
CA HIS A 14 -12.18 11.01 17.88
C HIS A 14 -13.17 11.21 16.72
N ALA A 15 -13.10 10.36 15.70
CA ALA A 15 -14.20 10.22 14.76
C ALA A 15 -15.32 9.43 15.46
N SER A 16 -16.38 10.12 15.87
CA SER A 16 -17.62 9.51 16.32
C SER A 16 -18.33 8.88 15.11
N PHE A 17 -18.27 7.57 14.97
CA PHE A 17 -19.13 6.84 14.04
C PHE A 17 -20.55 6.81 14.60
N ALA A 18 -21.51 7.29 13.81
CA ALA A 18 -22.92 7.28 14.14
C ALA A 18 -23.45 5.83 14.18
N ASN A 19 -24.23 5.53 15.23
CA ASN A 19 -24.88 4.24 15.47
C ASN A 19 -25.87 3.90 14.35
N GLY A 20 -25.50 2.95 13.50
CA GLY A 20 -26.42 2.13 12.72
C GLY A 20 -26.27 0.68 13.19
N SER A 21 -27.15 0.22 14.07
CA SER A 21 -27.07 -1.10 14.70
C SER A 21 -27.52 -2.20 13.74
N ALA A 22 -26.57 -2.78 13.01
CA ALA A 22 -26.61 -4.17 12.60
C ALA A 22 -25.34 -4.83 13.13
N LEU A 23 -25.41 -5.33 14.36
CA LEU A 23 -24.30 -6.04 15.00
C LEU A 23 -24.17 -7.41 14.33
N ILE A 24 -23.23 -7.54 13.40
CA ILE A 24 -22.62 -8.83 13.10
C ILE A 24 -21.76 -9.13 14.35
N SER A 25 -22.31 -9.86 15.32
CA SER A 25 -21.72 -10.07 16.65
C SER A 25 -20.57 -11.06 16.67
N ASP A 26 -20.26 -11.70 15.55
CA ASP A 26 -19.22 -12.71 15.47
C ASP A 26 -17.95 -12.07 14.91
N MET A 27 -16.93 -11.92 15.77
CA MET A 27 -15.58 -11.67 15.27
C MET A 27 -15.26 -12.80 14.27
N PRO A 28 -14.83 -12.47 13.03
CA PRO A 28 -14.46 -13.49 12.07
C PRO A 28 -13.35 -14.35 12.66
N ASN A 29 -13.56 -15.67 12.67
CA ASN A 29 -12.51 -16.61 13.03
C ASN A 29 -11.47 -16.62 11.91
N TRP A 30 -10.42 -15.80 12.07
CA TRP A 30 -9.33 -15.64 11.13
C TRP A 30 -8.59 -16.96 10.86
N SER A 31 -8.69 -17.94 11.75
CA SER A 31 -8.12 -19.28 11.57
C SER A 31 -8.93 -20.15 10.59
N ARG A 32 -10.12 -19.71 10.16
CA ARG A 32 -10.95 -20.37 9.14
C ARG A 32 -11.04 -19.58 7.83
N MET A 33 -10.33 -18.45 7.70
CA MET A 33 -10.20 -17.79 6.40
C MET A 33 -9.37 -18.70 5.50
N ILE A 34 -9.96 -19.10 4.38
CA ILE A 34 -9.29 -19.96 3.40
C ILE A 34 -8.12 -19.16 2.83
N ASP A 35 -6.94 -19.79 2.75
CA ASP A 35 -5.82 -19.21 2.00
C ASP A 35 -6.29 -18.98 0.57
N VAL A 36 -6.13 -17.77 0.03
CA VAL A 36 -6.53 -17.44 -1.36
C VAL A 36 -5.92 -18.45 -2.33
N ARG A 37 -4.72 -18.97 -2.04
CA ARG A 37 -4.07 -20.04 -2.79
C ARG A 37 -4.85 -21.35 -2.72
N GLU A 38 -5.18 -21.82 -1.53
CA GLU A 38 -5.95 -23.06 -1.31
C GLU A 38 -7.37 -22.98 -1.90
N HIS A 39 -8.01 -21.82 -1.80
CA HIS A 39 -9.31 -21.60 -2.44
C HIS A 39 -9.21 -21.55 -3.97
N SER A 40 -8.14 -20.94 -4.50
CA SER A 40 -7.96 -20.84 -5.95
C SER A 40 -7.75 -22.19 -6.64
N GLU A 41 -7.10 -23.13 -5.97
CA GLU A 41 -6.91 -24.51 -6.46
C GLU A 41 -8.25 -25.27 -6.54
N SER A 42 -9.16 -25.03 -5.60
CA SER A 42 -10.52 -25.60 -5.62
C SER A 42 -11.40 -25.05 -6.76
N LEU A 43 -11.12 -23.84 -7.25
CA LEU A 43 -11.91 -23.21 -8.34
C LEU A 43 -11.48 -23.68 -9.73
N LEU A 44 -10.24 -24.13 -9.89
CA LEU A 44 -9.69 -24.63 -11.16
C LEU A 44 -10.27 -25.99 -11.60
N GLY A 45 -11.05 -26.66 -10.74
CA GLY A 45 -11.65 -27.96 -11.01
C GLY A 45 -13.18 -27.97 -11.09
N ASN A 46 -13.84 -26.81 -11.16
CA ASN A 46 -15.29 -26.71 -11.12
C ASN A 46 -15.87 -26.31 -12.50
N GLU A 47 -16.71 -27.17 -13.10
CA GLU A 47 -17.32 -26.98 -14.43
C GLU A 47 -18.26 -25.75 -14.49
N ASP A 48 -18.67 -25.21 -13.34
CA ASP A 48 -19.52 -24.02 -13.21
C ASP A 48 -18.72 -22.71 -13.00
N ALA A 49 -17.40 -22.71 -13.22
CA ALA A 49 -16.59 -21.49 -13.08
C ALA A 49 -17.08 -20.42 -14.10
N PRO A 50 -17.48 -19.21 -13.65
CA PRO A 50 -18.10 -18.20 -14.52
C PRO A 50 -17.24 -17.79 -15.72
N TRP A 51 -15.93 -18.07 -15.69
CA TRP A 51 -14.95 -17.64 -16.68
C TRP A 51 -13.91 -18.73 -16.96
N GLU A 52 -14.30 -19.93 -17.39
CA GLU A 52 -13.38 -21.08 -17.59
C GLU A 52 -12.04 -20.72 -18.29
N ASN A 53 -12.10 -19.88 -19.33
CA ASN A 53 -10.91 -19.40 -20.07
C ASN A 53 -10.09 -18.30 -19.36
N CYS A 54 -10.65 -17.67 -18.32
CA CYS A 54 -10.04 -16.56 -17.58
C CYS A 54 -9.82 -16.89 -16.10
N THR A 55 -10.20 -18.08 -15.63
CA THR A 55 -10.07 -18.50 -14.22
C THR A 55 -8.63 -18.36 -13.74
N LEU A 56 -7.64 -18.81 -14.53
CA LEU A 56 -6.23 -18.68 -14.17
C LEU A 56 -5.80 -17.21 -14.02
N LEU A 57 -6.26 -16.34 -14.92
CA LEU A 57 -5.94 -14.92 -14.88
C LEU A 57 -6.63 -14.23 -13.70
N LEU A 58 -7.88 -14.58 -13.41
CA LEU A 58 -8.57 -14.12 -12.22
C LEU A 58 -7.84 -14.55 -10.94
N VAL A 59 -7.48 -15.82 -10.82
CA VAL A 59 -6.72 -16.35 -9.68
C VAL A 59 -5.41 -15.59 -9.52
N THR A 60 -4.73 -15.33 -10.62
CA THR A 60 -3.49 -14.53 -10.63
C THR A 60 -3.76 -13.12 -10.11
N ILE A 61 -4.80 -12.45 -10.61
CA ILE A 61 -5.24 -11.12 -10.14
C ILE A 61 -5.54 -11.16 -8.64
N ALA A 62 -6.35 -12.12 -8.18
CA ALA A 62 -6.71 -12.25 -6.77
C ALA A 62 -5.48 -12.46 -5.87
N ASN A 63 -4.52 -13.27 -6.31
CA ASN A 63 -3.29 -13.52 -5.58
C ASN A 63 -2.41 -12.25 -5.51
N VAL A 64 -2.11 -11.60 -6.63
CA VAL A 64 -1.20 -10.43 -6.61
C VAL A 64 -1.80 -9.23 -5.89
N THR A 65 -3.12 -9.05 -5.98
CA THR A 65 -3.83 -7.96 -5.29
C THR A 65 -3.89 -8.21 -3.78
N SER A 66 -4.23 -9.43 -3.35
CA SER A 66 -4.26 -9.77 -1.92
C SER A 66 -2.87 -9.69 -1.27
N VAL A 67 -1.81 -10.04 -2.00
CA VAL A 67 -0.43 -9.89 -1.53
C VAL A 67 -0.07 -8.41 -1.32
N PHE A 68 -0.42 -7.53 -2.26
CA PHE A 68 -0.21 -6.08 -2.08
C PHE A 68 -1.04 -5.53 -0.92
N GLU A 69 -2.34 -5.82 -0.84
CA GLU A 69 -3.20 -5.32 0.23
C GLU A 69 -2.73 -5.79 1.61
N ARG A 70 -2.35 -7.06 1.73
CA ARG A 70 -1.75 -7.58 2.96
C ARG A 70 -0.49 -6.81 3.32
N CYS A 71 0.40 -6.56 2.37
CA CYS A 71 1.59 -5.76 2.63
C CYS A 71 1.20 -4.35 3.12
N ALA A 72 0.30 -3.67 2.42
CA ALA A 72 -0.15 -2.33 2.76
C ALA A 72 -0.73 -2.24 4.18
N LEU A 73 -1.63 -3.16 4.53
CA LEU A 73 -2.26 -3.23 5.85
C LEU A 73 -1.24 -3.48 6.96
N MET A 74 -0.30 -4.42 6.76
CA MET A 74 0.73 -4.73 7.75
C MET A 74 1.78 -3.61 7.89
N ARG A 75 1.85 -2.68 6.93
CA ARG A 75 2.76 -1.53 6.92
C ARG A 75 2.03 -0.19 7.10
N ALA A 76 0.80 -0.23 7.63
CA ALA A 76 -0.01 0.97 7.88
C ALA A 76 0.48 1.78 9.09
N ARG A 77 1.01 1.11 10.13
CA ARG A 77 1.52 1.75 11.36
C ARG A 77 2.74 1.01 11.94
N PRO A 78 3.92 1.66 12.06
CA PRO A 78 4.27 2.93 11.41
C PRO A 78 4.15 2.82 9.88
N PHE A 79 3.86 3.94 9.21
CA PHE A 79 3.61 3.93 7.77
C PHE A 79 4.90 3.68 6.97
N THR A 80 5.03 2.50 6.38
CA THR A 80 6.17 2.13 5.51
C THR A 80 5.75 1.44 4.21
N MET A 81 4.46 1.53 3.85
CA MET A 81 3.87 0.83 2.70
C MET A 81 4.64 1.08 1.40
N CYS A 82 4.92 2.34 1.04
CA CYS A 82 5.53 2.66 -0.25
C CYS A 82 6.86 1.93 -0.44
N GLU A 83 7.79 2.04 0.52
CA GLU A 83 9.13 1.41 0.43
C GLU A 83 9.06 -0.12 0.60
N SER A 84 8.15 -0.61 1.44
CA SER A 84 8.08 -2.04 1.79
C SER A 84 7.24 -2.88 0.83
N CYS A 85 6.33 -2.27 0.06
CA CYS A 85 5.33 -2.96 -0.77
C CYS A 85 5.45 -2.62 -2.25
N VAL A 86 6.54 -1.97 -2.65
CA VAL A 86 6.75 -1.45 -4.02
C VAL A 86 6.79 -2.56 -5.06
N ASN A 87 7.36 -3.72 -4.71
CA ASN A 87 7.45 -4.85 -5.62
C ASN A 87 6.07 -5.46 -5.86
N GLU A 88 5.30 -5.65 -4.79
CA GLU A 88 3.94 -6.17 -4.83
C GLU A 88 3.02 -5.24 -5.63
N TYR A 89 3.13 -3.93 -5.41
CA TYR A 89 2.44 -2.92 -6.20
C TYR A 89 2.78 -3.01 -7.69
N GLY A 90 4.08 -3.05 -8.01
CA GLY A 90 4.56 -3.13 -9.39
C GLY A 90 4.08 -4.39 -10.11
N VAL A 91 4.09 -5.54 -9.43
CA VAL A 91 3.54 -6.79 -9.97
C VAL A 91 2.04 -6.68 -10.24
N ALA A 92 1.28 -6.17 -9.27
CA ALA A 92 -0.17 -6.02 -9.39
C ALA A 92 -0.54 -5.11 -10.58
N VAL A 93 0.01 -3.89 -10.64
CA VAL A 93 -0.28 -2.93 -11.71
C VAL A 93 0.16 -3.42 -13.09
N ARG A 94 1.29 -4.14 -13.18
CA ARG A 94 1.78 -4.68 -14.46
C ARG A 94 0.81 -5.69 -15.09
N ILE A 95 0.24 -6.60 -14.31
CA ILE A 95 -0.76 -7.57 -14.81
C ILE A 95 -1.98 -6.83 -15.39
N PHE A 96 -2.40 -5.76 -14.71
CA PHE A 96 -3.53 -4.95 -15.18
C PHE A 96 -3.21 -4.15 -16.43
N ASP A 97 -2.02 -3.59 -16.52
CA ASP A 97 -1.55 -2.89 -17.71
C ASP A 97 -1.46 -3.84 -18.91
N GLN A 98 -0.99 -5.07 -18.70
CA GLN A 98 -0.99 -6.12 -19.72
C GLN A 98 -2.42 -6.45 -20.17
N LEU A 99 -3.34 -6.69 -19.24
CA LEU A 99 -4.74 -6.98 -19.55
C LEU A 99 -5.42 -5.84 -20.35
N GLN A 100 -5.08 -4.58 -20.06
CA GLN A 100 -5.67 -3.44 -20.77
C GLN A 100 -5.06 -3.20 -22.16
N LYS A 101 -3.73 -3.38 -22.29
CA LYS A 101 -2.93 -2.95 -23.46
C LYS A 101 -2.58 -4.08 -24.42
N ASN A 102 -2.42 -5.32 -23.95
CA ASN A 102 -2.03 -6.47 -24.78
C ASN A 102 -3.24 -7.07 -25.50
N LEU A 103 -3.69 -6.39 -26.56
CA LEU A 103 -4.84 -6.80 -27.37
C LEU A 103 -4.49 -7.81 -28.48
N THR A 104 -3.19 -8.11 -28.65
CA THR A 104 -2.69 -9.08 -29.63
C THR A 104 -2.81 -10.52 -29.13
N ASP A 105 -2.88 -10.73 -27.82
CA ASP A 105 -3.17 -12.02 -27.20
C ASP A 105 -4.69 -12.25 -27.15
N PRO A 106 -5.22 -13.28 -27.85
CA PRO A 106 -6.66 -13.54 -27.90
C PRO A 106 -7.29 -13.81 -26.52
N THR A 107 -6.54 -14.46 -25.62
CA THR A 107 -6.98 -14.77 -24.25
C THR A 107 -7.05 -13.49 -23.42
N MET A 108 -6.03 -12.62 -23.50
CA MET A 108 -6.06 -11.32 -22.81
C MET A 108 -7.21 -10.45 -23.29
N LYS A 109 -7.48 -10.43 -24.59
CA LYS A 109 -8.60 -9.69 -25.17
C LYS A 109 -9.94 -10.24 -24.68
N LEU A 110 -10.14 -11.56 -24.72
CA LEU A 110 -11.35 -12.21 -24.21
C LEU A 110 -11.59 -11.86 -22.73
N CYS A 111 -10.57 -12.03 -21.89
CA CYS A 111 -10.71 -11.77 -20.46
C CYS A 111 -10.87 -10.30 -20.12
N LYS A 112 -10.31 -9.39 -20.93
CA LYS A 112 -10.60 -7.96 -20.80
C LYS A 112 -12.08 -7.71 -21.05
N ASP A 113 -12.64 -8.24 -22.13
CA ASP A 113 -14.05 -8.04 -22.44
C ASP A 113 -14.94 -8.68 -21.35
N GLU A 114 -14.64 -9.88 -20.87
CA GLU A 114 -15.36 -10.52 -19.75
C GLU A 114 -15.28 -9.70 -18.44
N PHE A 115 -14.08 -9.28 -18.05
CA PHE A 115 -13.89 -8.57 -16.78
C PHE A 115 -14.41 -7.14 -16.80
N PHE A 116 -14.48 -6.47 -17.96
CA PHE A 116 -14.80 -5.04 -18.05
C PHE A 116 -16.08 -4.70 -18.82
N SER A 117 -16.70 -5.62 -19.56
CA SER A 117 -17.89 -5.32 -20.39
C SER A 117 -19.23 -5.35 -19.63
N SER A 118 -19.27 -5.76 -18.36
CA SER A 118 -20.53 -5.80 -17.61
C SER A 118 -21.04 -4.39 -17.31
N ALA A 119 -22.22 -4.05 -17.84
CA ALA A 119 -22.73 -2.68 -18.00
C ALA A 119 -23.07 -1.92 -16.70
N LYS A 120 -22.70 -2.39 -15.50
CA LYS A 120 -23.01 -1.70 -14.24
C LYS A 120 -21.89 -1.71 -13.21
N PHE A 121 -21.09 -2.77 -13.11
CA PHE A 121 -20.06 -2.87 -12.07
C PHE A 121 -19.07 -4.00 -12.37
N SER A 122 -17.77 -3.66 -12.46
CA SER A 122 -16.68 -4.63 -12.57
C SER A 122 -15.86 -4.64 -11.28
N VAL A 123 -15.88 -5.76 -10.56
CA VAL A 123 -15.05 -5.96 -9.34
C VAL A 123 -13.58 -5.84 -9.71
N VAL A 124 -13.14 -6.52 -10.76
CA VAL A 124 -11.75 -6.50 -11.24
C VAL A 124 -11.30 -5.05 -11.49
N TYR A 125 -12.10 -4.24 -12.19
CA TYR A 125 -11.78 -2.83 -12.40
C TYR A 125 -11.67 -2.04 -11.10
N LYS A 126 -12.63 -2.22 -10.18
CA LYS A 126 -12.65 -1.48 -8.92
C LYS A 126 -11.46 -1.85 -8.03
N THR A 127 -11.04 -3.11 -7.99
CA THR A 127 -9.83 -3.54 -7.28
C THR A 127 -8.59 -2.85 -7.82
N ILE A 128 -8.46 -2.72 -9.14
CA ILE A 128 -7.31 -2.02 -9.77
C ILE A 128 -7.27 -0.55 -9.38
N VAL A 129 -8.42 0.11 -9.50
CA VAL A 129 -8.56 1.52 -9.15
C VAL A 129 -8.21 1.72 -7.67
N HIS A 130 -8.67 0.83 -6.79
CA HIS A 130 -8.36 0.87 -5.36
C HIS A 130 -6.85 0.75 -5.09
N ILE A 131 -6.16 -0.20 -5.71
CA ILE A 131 -4.71 -0.39 -5.52
C ILE A 131 -3.92 0.83 -5.99
N ARG A 132 -4.29 1.39 -7.16
CA ARG A 132 -3.67 2.62 -7.66
C ARG A 132 -3.97 3.81 -6.75
N ASP A 133 -5.20 3.93 -6.26
CA ASP A 133 -5.60 5.00 -5.35
C ASP A 133 -4.85 4.93 -4.02
N LEU A 134 -4.68 3.76 -3.41
CA LEU A 134 -3.85 3.59 -2.21
C LEU A 134 -2.42 4.09 -2.43
N TRP A 135 -1.82 3.75 -3.57
CA TRP A 135 -0.45 4.18 -3.91
C TRP A 135 -0.36 5.69 -4.16
N GLN A 136 -1.28 6.24 -4.95
CA GLN A 136 -1.29 7.64 -5.36
C GLN A 136 -1.68 8.58 -4.21
N SER A 137 -2.69 8.22 -3.42
CA SER A 137 -3.12 9.01 -2.25
C SER A 137 -2.02 9.10 -1.19
N ALA A 138 -1.19 8.06 -1.07
CA ALA A 138 0.01 8.07 -0.24
C ALA A 138 1.21 8.78 -0.88
N SER A 139 1.07 9.28 -2.11
CA SER A 139 2.13 9.92 -2.90
C SER A 139 3.41 9.08 -2.99
N CYS A 140 3.26 7.75 -3.09
CA CYS A 140 4.38 6.82 -3.07
C CYS A 140 5.37 7.01 -4.24
N ASP A 141 4.91 7.54 -5.38
CA ASP A 141 5.78 7.84 -6.53
C ASP A 141 6.90 8.83 -6.18
N GLY A 142 6.66 9.75 -5.23
CA GLY A 142 7.67 10.71 -4.77
C GLY A 142 8.84 10.06 -4.01
N CYS A 143 8.71 8.78 -3.62
CA CYS A 143 9.73 8.07 -2.86
C CYS A 143 10.78 7.37 -3.73
N PHE A 144 10.57 7.35 -5.04
CA PHE A 144 11.39 6.63 -5.99
C PHE A 144 11.95 7.57 -7.05
N GLU A 145 13.07 7.16 -7.63
CA GLU A 145 13.63 7.83 -8.80
C GLU A 145 12.69 7.71 -9.99
N LYS A 146 12.57 8.79 -10.77
CA LYS A 146 11.70 8.81 -11.98
C LYS A 146 12.21 7.87 -13.08
N GLN A 147 13.49 7.53 -13.05
CA GLN A 147 14.07 6.52 -13.93
C GLN A 147 13.99 5.19 -13.20
N LEU A 148 13.16 4.29 -13.74
CA LEU A 148 13.20 2.88 -13.37
C LEU A 148 14.63 2.38 -13.58
N SER A 149 15.10 1.55 -12.66
CA SER A 149 16.34 0.81 -12.82
C SER A 149 16.33 0.09 -14.19
N SER A 150 17.50 -0.18 -14.77
CA SER A 150 17.64 -0.82 -16.09
C SER A 150 16.96 -2.20 -16.20
N ASP A 151 16.55 -2.78 -15.07
CA ASP A 151 15.77 -4.02 -14.93
C ASP A 151 14.26 -3.80 -14.68
N GLY A 152 13.78 -2.55 -14.70
CA GLY A 152 12.40 -2.17 -14.38
C GLY A 152 12.11 -2.11 -12.88
N GLY A 153 13.13 -2.16 -12.01
CA GLY A 153 13.01 -2.04 -10.57
C GLY A 153 12.78 -0.60 -10.08
N TYR A 154 12.22 -0.48 -8.88
CA TYR A 154 12.04 0.80 -8.20
C TYR A 154 13.27 1.13 -7.36
N MET A 155 13.94 2.24 -7.67
CA MET A 155 15.07 2.73 -6.89
C MET A 155 14.62 3.84 -5.96
N VAL A 156 14.90 3.71 -4.66
CA VAL A 156 14.54 4.71 -3.65
C VAL A 156 15.27 6.02 -3.95
N SER A 157 14.55 7.15 -3.91
CA SER A 157 15.13 8.46 -4.24
C SER A 157 16.13 8.91 -3.19
N ASN A 158 17.12 9.70 -3.62
CA ASN A 158 18.09 10.28 -2.67
C ASN A 158 17.40 11.12 -1.57
N ASP A 159 16.32 11.82 -1.93
CA ASP A 159 15.52 12.60 -0.97
C ASP A 159 14.88 11.70 0.11
N THR A 160 14.36 10.54 -0.28
CA THR A 160 13.78 9.56 0.66
C THR A 160 14.85 8.99 1.59
N ILE A 161 16.03 8.68 1.05
CA ILE A 161 17.16 8.20 1.85
C ILE A 161 17.59 9.24 2.89
N ILE A 162 17.74 10.50 2.48
CA ILE A 162 18.14 11.59 3.39
C ILE A 162 17.05 11.85 4.43
N PHE A 163 15.78 11.86 4.03
CA PHE A 163 14.66 12.04 4.95
C PHE A 163 14.63 10.95 6.02
N ASN A 164 14.69 9.67 5.62
CA ASN A 164 14.66 8.53 6.54
C ASN A 164 15.83 8.56 7.52
N ARG A 165 17.02 8.96 7.08
CA ARG A 165 18.17 9.14 7.97
C ARG A 165 17.93 10.23 9.02
N LYS A 166 17.48 11.42 8.62
CA LYS A 166 17.17 12.52 9.55
C LYS A 166 16.05 12.16 10.53
N LEU A 167 15.06 11.40 10.06
CA LEU A 167 13.98 10.88 10.90
C LEU A 167 14.50 9.86 11.91
N HIS A 168 15.42 8.98 11.50
CA HIS A 168 16.07 8.05 12.41
C HIS A 168 16.85 8.78 13.49
N GLU A 169 17.69 9.76 13.13
CA GLU A 169 18.45 10.60 14.06
C GLU A 169 17.54 11.31 15.09
N MET A 170 16.38 11.83 14.64
CA MET A 170 15.39 12.44 15.53
C MET A 170 14.77 11.41 16.49
N ASN A 171 14.36 10.25 15.98
CA ASN A 171 13.76 9.19 16.80
C ASN A 171 14.76 8.62 17.81
N GLU A 172 16.03 8.47 17.44
CA GLU A 172 17.09 8.07 18.37
C GLU A 172 17.27 9.11 19.48
N CYS A 173 17.25 10.40 19.16
CA CYS A 173 17.32 11.47 20.15
C CYS A 173 16.14 11.40 21.15
N VAL A 174 14.92 11.22 20.64
CA VAL A 174 13.70 11.08 21.46
C VAL A 174 13.82 9.87 22.38
N ASN A 175 14.12 8.69 21.82
CA ASN A 175 14.21 7.45 22.58
C ASN A 175 15.28 7.52 23.67
N ARG A 176 16.45 8.10 23.35
CA ARG A 176 17.54 8.30 24.32
C ARG A 176 17.11 9.25 25.43
N SER A 177 16.55 10.42 25.07
CA SER A 177 16.11 11.43 26.03
C SER A 177 15.02 10.91 26.97
N GLU A 178 14.06 10.13 26.45
CA GLU A 178 13.01 9.50 27.26
C GLU A 178 13.57 8.43 28.21
N SER A 179 14.61 7.70 27.78
CA SER A 179 15.27 6.69 28.62
C SER A 179 16.12 7.30 29.75
N GLU A 180 16.76 8.45 29.48
CA GLU A 180 17.64 9.14 30.43
C GLU A 180 16.88 10.08 31.38
N SER A 181 15.71 10.59 30.97
CA SER A 181 14.91 11.52 31.79
C SER A 181 13.42 11.38 31.52
N LYS A 182 12.63 11.14 32.59
CA LYS A 182 11.15 11.25 32.52
C LYS A 182 10.67 12.71 32.35
N ASN A 183 11.58 13.70 32.35
CA ASN A 183 11.24 15.10 32.19
C ASN A 183 11.21 15.51 30.71
N ARG A 184 10.00 15.70 30.18
CA ARG A 184 9.74 16.10 28.80
C ARG A 184 10.33 17.46 28.41
N THR A 185 10.60 18.34 29.37
CA THR A 185 11.18 19.67 29.10
C THR A 185 12.62 19.55 28.58
N ASN A 186 13.38 18.58 29.09
CA ASN A 186 14.75 18.34 28.65
C ASN A 186 14.79 17.75 27.24
N LEU A 187 13.82 16.91 26.88
CA LEU A 187 13.72 16.33 25.54
C LEU A 187 13.60 17.41 24.45
N CYS A 188 12.72 18.40 24.65
CA CYS A 188 12.52 19.45 23.67
C CYS A 188 13.80 20.28 23.44
N ILE A 189 14.60 20.49 24.49
CA ILE A 189 15.86 21.24 24.40
C ILE A 189 16.95 20.38 23.74
N ILE A 190 17.06 19.12 24.14
CA ILE A 190 18.09 18.18 23.64
C ILE A 190 17.85 17.87 22.15
N CYS A 191 16.59 17.66 21.74
CA CYS A 191 16.24 17.24 20.38
C CYS A 191 15.85 18.39 19.44
N ASP A 192 15.97 19.66 19.85
CA ASP A 192 15.67 20.83 18.99
C ASP A 192 16.48 20.81 17.69
N GLY A 193 17.77 20.48 17.76
CA GLY A 193 18.66 20.39 16.60
C GLY A 193 18.19 19.37 15.55
N PRO A 194 18.12 18.06 15.89
CA PRO A 194 17.60 17.02 15.00
C PRO A 194 16.19 17.33 14.47
N TYR A 195 15.31 17.85 15.33
CA TYR A 195 13.95 18.25 14.92
C TYR A 195 13.97 19.35 13.84
N ARG A 196 14.74 20.43 14.05
CA ARG A 196 14.84 21.54 13.09
C ARG A 196 15.46 21.10 11.77
N ASP A 197 16.45 20.23 11.82
CA ASP A 197 17.12 19.71 10.62
C ASP A 197 16.18 18.84 9.78
N LEU A 198 15.46 17.90 10.42
CA LEU A 198 14.41 17.11 9.78
C LEU A 198 13.31 18.02 9.19
N ASN A 199 12.80 18.95 9.97
CA ASN A 199 11.72 19.84 9.55
C ASN A 199 12.16 20.77 8.39
N ARG A 200 13.39 21.27 8.41
CA ARG A 200 13.94 22.08 7.30
C ARG A 200 14.03 21.27 6.02
N PHE A 201 14.51 20.03 6.11
CA PHE A 201 14.60 19.15 4.94
C PHE A 201 13.20 18.84 4.39
N TYR A 202 12.26 18.44 5.23
CA TYR A 202 10.86 18.19 4.85
C TYR A 202 10.23 19.39 4.14
N ASN A 203 10.34 20.60 4.71
CA ASN A 203 9.79 21.81 4.10
C ASN A 203 10.47 22.18 2.77
N GLY A 204 11.70 21.72 2.53
CA GLY A 204 12.38 21.85 1.25
C GLY A 204 11.81 20.94 0.16
N LEU A 205 11.26 19.78 0.52
CA LEU A 205 10.65 18.82 -0.40
C LEU A 205 9.23 19.20 -0.83
N MET A 206 8.53 19.98 0.01
CA MET A 206 7.12 20.36 -0.20
C MET A 206 6.93 21.63 -1.05
N ARG A 207 8.01 22.14 -1.68
CA ARG A 207 7.98 23.32 -2.57
C ARG A 207 8.03 22.89 -4.03
#